data_AF-A0A2H2ZNG1-F1
#
_entry.id   AF-A0A2H2ZNG1-F1
#
_cell.length_a   1.000
_cell.length_b   1.000
_cell.length_c   1.000
_cell.angle_alpha   90.00
_cell.angle_beta   90.00
_cell.angle_gamma   90.00
#
_symmetry.space_group_name_H-M   'P 1'
#
loop_
_entity.id
_entity.type
_entity.pdbx_description
1 polymer ?
#
loop_
_entity_poly.entity_id
_entity_poly.type
_entity_poly.pdbx_seq_one_letter_code
_entity_poly.pdbx_strand_id
1 'polypeptide(L)'
;MRFHSDLKNIRTFAKLTAAFSSLEKLVWLRLSDETAHFTVVPDTGSQIWSTLPMDFLFENCTIQSAEPGNTINLELSLQPLHRALKSAQNSISASLRLTKKKGVPVLSMTITTTTSRPSHANAHAPPRPSHDDPFGFDDDHDRTHLETSLRREHEKIITQDIPIRVLHPDTVASTVQPALQEPDVHIQLPPLLQLKSISDRFTRLALASGSGSSSSSSKSPRLEISANMHGGLRVRITTETADISSAWTDLDNPELDPAQLRVPIEEHPSTKFRDRGPDAWASVYVDGKDWSRVLSAGRLEGRVIACFCHNHSLVLYVYIPHYDDAGGDDAVLTYHVQAYSA
;
A
#
# COMPACT_ATOMS: atom_id res chain seq x y z
N MET A 1 1.77 -27.24 8.43
CA MET A 1 2.32 -25.87 8.36
C MET A 1 1.98 -25.11 9.64
N ARG A 2 2.94 -24.36 10.16
CA ARG A 2 2.78 -23.44 11.28
C ARG A 2 3.44 -22.12 10.89
N PHE A 3 2.75 -21.02 11.19
CA PHE A 3 3.27 -19.67 11.09
C PHE A 3 2.83 -18.92 12.33
N HIS A 4 3.78 -18.28 13.00
CA HIS A 4 3.50 -17.36 14.10
C HIS A 4 4.54 -16.24 14.10
N SER A 5 4.07 -15.01 14.23
CA SER A 5 4.91 -13.82 14.23
C SER A 5 4.23 -12.69 15.00
N ASP A 6 5.03 -11.85 15.64
CA ASP A 6 4.61 -10.55 16.13
C ASP A 6 4.71 -9.50 14.99
N LEU A 7 3.91 -8.45 15.06
CA LEU A 7 3.91 -7.36 14.08
C LEU A 7 4.74 -6.19 14.59
N LYS A 8 5.85 -5.90 13.89
CA LYS A 8 6.72 -4.75 14.19
C LYS A 8 6.08 -3.45 13.69
N ASN A 9 5.84 -3.37 12.37
CA ASN A 9 5.40 -2.14 11.70
C ASN A 9 3.92 -2.16 11.26
N ILE A 10 3.01 -2.17 12.23
CA ILE A 10 1.54 -2.27 11.99
C ILE A 10 1.03 -1.15 11.09
N ARG A 11 1.50 0.09 11.29
CA ARG A 11 1.08 1.25 10.49
C ARG A 11 1.49 1.10 9.02
N THR A 12 2.74 0.73 8.77
CA THR A 12 3.27 0.51 7.42
C THR A 12 2.55 -0.66 6.76
N PHE A 13 2.33 -1.75 7.49
CA PHE A 13 1.58 -2.90 6.96
C PHE A 13 0.13 -2.54 6.62
N ALA A 14 -0.52 -1.72 7.46
CA ALA A 14 -1.86 -1.20 7.19
C ALA A 14 -1.89 -0.32 5.93
N LYS A 15 -0.89 0.56 5.74
CA LYS A 15 -0.74 1.40 4.52
C LYS A 15 -0.52 0.52 3.28
N LEU A 16 0.33 -0.50 3.38
CA LEU A 16 0.66 -1.44 2.29
C LEU A 16 -0.57 -2.26 1.86
N THR A 17 -1.25 -2.90 2.81
CA THR A 17 -2.49 -3.65 2.51
C THR A 17 -3.58 -2.77 1.92
N ALA A 18 -3.63 -1.51 2.33
CA ALA A 18 -4.56 -0.55 1.75
C ALA A 18 -4.18 -0.18 0.30
N ALA A 19 -2.89 -0.04 -0.01
CA ALA A 19 -2.41 0.22 -1.37
C ALA A 19 -2.75 -0.96 -2.28
N PHE A 20 -2.51 -2.19 -1.82
CA PHE A 20 -2.89 -3.41 -2.57
C PHE A 20 -4.39 -3.50 -2.80
N SER A 21 -5.19 -3.17 -1.77
CA SER A 21 -6.65 -3.17 -1.84
C SER A 21 -7.21 -2.20 -2.88
N SER A 22 -6.41 -1.22 -3.33
CA SER A 22 -6.82 -0.30 -4.38
C SER A 22 -6.77 -0.95 -5.76
N LEU A 23 -5.89 -1.94 -5.96
CA LEU A 23 -5.74 -2.67 -7.23
C LEU A 23 -6.64 -3.89 -7.29
N GLU A 24 -6.58 -4.75 -6.26
CA GLU A 24 -7.29 -6.04 -6.24
C GLU A 24 -7.77 -6.41 -4.83
N LYS A 25 -8.72 -7.35 -4.73
CA LYS A 25 -9.29 -7.77 -3.43
C LYS A 25 -8.49 -8.88 -2.74
N LEU A 26 -7.70 -9.62 -3.52
CA LEU A 26 -6.91 -10.74 -3.08
C LEU A 26 -5.43 -10.41 -3.23
N VAL A 27 -4.62 -10.95 -2.34
CA VAL A 27 -3.16 -10.93 -2.45
C VAL A 27 -2.63 -12.33 -2.21
N TRP A 28 -1.59 -12.66 -2.94
CA TRP A 28 -0.81 -13.85 -2.70
C TRP A 28 0.41 -13.49 -1.87
N LEU A 29 0.59 -14.23 -0.80
CA LEU A 29 1.65 -14.06 0.18
C LEU A 29 2.45 -15.36 0.24
N ARG A 30 3.71 -15.29 -0.20
CA ARG A 30 4.67 -16.38 -0.03
C ARG A 30 5.63 -16.00 1.09
N LEU A 31 5.56 -16.75 2.19
CA LEU A 31 6.44 -16.61 3.34
C LEU A 31 7.60 -17.60 3.23
N SER A 32 8.81 -17.13 3.47
CA SER A 32 10.02 -17.92 3.64
C SER A 32 10.72 -17.49 4.94
N ASP A 33 11.81 -18.14 5.30
CA ASP A 33 12.56 -17.80 6.52
C ASP A 33 13.16 -16.38 6.47
N GLU A 34 13.52 -15.88 5.28
CA GLU A 34 14.20 -14.59 5.12
C GLU A 34 13.30 -13.50 4.53
N THR A 35 12.37 -13.87 3.63
CA THR A 35 11.57 -12.89 2.88
C THR A 35 10.10 -13.24 2.78
N ALA A 36 9.27 -12.20 2.72
CA ALA A 36 7.85 -12.26 2.39
C ALA A 36 7.63 -11.66 0.99
N HIS A 37 7.15 -12.49 0.06
CA HIS A 37 6.77 -12.03 -1.27
C HIS A 37 5.27 -11.74 -1.34
N PHE A 38 4.94 -10.56 -1.85
CA PHE A 38 3.57 -10.14 -2.12
C PHE A 38 3.36 -10.04 -3.63
N THR A 39 2.36 -10.76 -4.12
CA THR A 39 1.96 -10.74 -5.53
C THR A 39 0.49 -10.36 -5.63
N VAL A 40 0.21 -9.32 -6.41
CA VAL A 40 -1.15 -8.87 -6.72
C VAL A 40 -1.28 -8.83 -8.24
N VAL A 41 -2.08 -9.74 -8.79
CA VAL A 41 -2.30 -9.85 -10.23
C VAL A 41 -3.81 -9.75 -10.46
N PRO A 42 -4.34 -8.59 -10.89
CA PRO A 42 -5.73 -8.47 -11.31
C PRO A 42 -5.96 -9.13 -12.68
N ASP A 43 -7.20 -9.47 -12.99
CA ASP A 43 -7.58 -10.01 -14.31
C ASP A 43 -7.28 -9.02 -15.45
N THR A 44 -7.32 -7.72 -15.16
CA THR A 44 -6.99 -6.64 -16.10
C THR A 44 -6.41 -5.45 -15.35
N GLY A 45 -5.24 -4.99 -15.77
CA GLY A 45 -4.58 -3.80 -15.24
C GLY A 45 -3.21 -4.09 -14.65
N SER A 46 -2.74 -3.16 -13.83
CA SER A 46 -1.40 -3.16 -13.26
C SER A 46 -1.21 -4.23 -12.18
N GLN A 47 -0.01 -4.79 -12.12
CA GLN A 47 0.38 -5.85 -11.18
C GLN A 47 1.37 -5.34 -10.14
N ILE A 48 1.41 -6.00 -8.98
CA ILE A 48 2.40 -5.74 -7.95
C ILE A 48 3.22 -7.01 -7.72
N TRP A 49 4.54 -6.81 -7.68
CA TRP A 49 5.52 -7.81 -7.32
C TRP A 49 6.47 -7.20 -6.29
N SER A 50 6.48 -7.72 -5.06
CA SER A 50 7.36 -7.19 -4.02
C SER A 50 7.92 -8.29 -3.16
N THR A 51 9.18 -8.11 -2.82
CA THR A 51 9.92 -8.95 -1.88
C THR A 51 10.32 -8.06 -0.73
N LEU A 52 9.82 -8.38 0.46
CA LEU A 52 10.15 -7.65 1.68
C LEU A 52 10.93 -8.57 2.61
N PRO A 53 12.00 -8.09 3.27
CA PRO A 53 12.62 -8.82 4.36
C PRO A 53 11.58 -9.15 5.45
N MET A 54 11.68 -10.32 6.07
CA MET A 54 10.76 -10.68 7.16
C MET A 54 10.80 -9.66 8.29
N ASP A 55 12.00 -9.21 8.67
CA ASP A 55 12.25 -8.24 9.74
C ASP A 55 11.66 -6.84 9.46
N PHE A 56 11.21 -6.58 8.21
CA PHE A 56 10.56 -5.33 7.86
C PHE A 56 9.15 -5.22 8.47
N LEU A 57 8.36 -6.30 8.43
CA LEU A 57 6.98 -6.33 8.91
C LEU A 57 6.79 -7.13 10.20
N PHE A 58 7.68 -8.10 10.44
CA PHE A 58 7.51 -9.19 11.38
C PHE A 58 8.63 -9.21 12.41
N GLU A 59 8.32 -9.69 13.61
CA GLU A 59 9.28 -9.96 14.67
C GLU A 59 8.98 -11.35 15.26
N ASN A 60 10.00 -12.03 15.80
CA ASN A 60 9.89 -13.37 16.40
C ASN A 60 9.20 -14.38 15.47
N CYS A 61 9.51 -14.31 14.18
CA CYS A 61 8.84 -15.13 13.19
C CYS A 61 9.26 -16.60 13.30
N THR A 62 8.26 -17.47 13.32
CA THR A 62 8.44 -18.93 13.29
C THR A 62 7.64 -19.51 12.14
N ILE A 63 8.35 -20.10 11.18
CA ILE A 63 7.77 -20.77 10.01
C ILE A 63 8.16 -22.25 10.04
N GLN A 64 7.17 -23.12 9.88
CA GLN A 64 7.38 -24.55 9.71
C GLN A 64 6.45 -25.07 8.61
N SER A 65 7.00 -25.40 7.45
CA SER A 65 6.31 -25.98 6.31
C SER A 65 6.84 -27.37 5.98
N ALA A 66 6.02 -28.19 5.32
CA ALA A 66 6.47 -29.47 4.77
C ALA A 66 6.99 -29.32 3.33
N GLU A 67 6.82 -28.12 2.75
CA GLU A 67 7.23 -27.80 1.38
C GLU A 67 8.74 -27.52 1.28
N PRO A 68 9.33 -27.69 0.08
CA PRO A 68 10.72 -27.33 -0.17
C PRO A 68 11.02 -25.86 0.21
N GLY A 69 12.17 -25.64 0.85
CA GLY A 69 12.62 -24.31 1.26
C GLY A 69 11.81 -23.67 2.40
N ASN A 70 11.12 -24.49 3.21
CA ASN A 70 10.31 -24.04 4.35
C ASN A 70 9.28 -22.95 3.98
N THR A 71 8.74 -23.00 2.77
CA THR A 71 7.88 -21.94 2.25
C THR A 71 6.39 -22.19 2.53
N ILE A 72 5.64 -21.12 2.79
CA ILE A 72 4.18 -21.16 2.95
C ILE A 72 3.55 -20.21 1.94
N ASN A 73 2.74 -20.74 1.03
CA ASN A 73 2.02 -19.96 0.03
C ASN A 73 0.55 -19.79 0.42
N LEU A 74 0.14 -18.55 0.60
CA LEU A 74 -1.20 -18.17 1.05
C LEU A 74 -1.85 -17.23 0.05
N GLU A 75 -3.14 -17.40 -0.16
CA GLU A 75 -4.01 -16.38 -0.72
C GLU A 75 -4.95 -15.89 0.36
N LEU A 76 -5.05 -14.56 0.50
CA LEU A 76 -5.87 -13.93 1.51
C LEU A 76 -6.63 -12.73 0.94
N SER A 77 -7.78 -12.44 1.53
CA SER A 77 -8.52 -11.22 1.22
C SER A 77 -7.91 -10.03 1.95
N LEU A 78 -7.61 -8.98 1.19
CA LEU A 78 -6.99 -7.77 1.70
C LEU A 78 -7.93 -6.96 2.60
N GLN A 79 -9.24 -7.01 2.36
CA GLN A 79 -10.23 -6.24 3.12
C GLN A 79 -10.30 -6.64 4.60
N PRO A 80 -10.50 -7.92 4.96
CA PRO A 80 -10.43 -8.36 6.36
C PRO A 80 -9.07 -8.09 7.00
N LEU A 81 -7.96 -8.35 6.29
CA LEU A 81 -6.62 -8.09 6.81
C LEU A 81 -6.41 -6.60 7.13
N HIS A 82 -6.79 -5.72 6.21
CA HIS A 82 -6.64 -4.28 6.40
C HIS A 82 -7.49 -3.77 7.58
N ARG A 83 -8.72 -4.27 7.74
CA ARG A 83 -9.57 -3.94 8.90
C ARG A 83 -8.94 -4.41 10.21
N ALA A 84 -8.38 -5.60 10.21
CA ALA A 84 -7.67 -6.13 11.36
C ALA A 84 -6.50 -5.22 11.72
N LEU A 85 -5.61 -4.93 10.76
CA LEU A 85 -4.45 -4.05 10.98
C LEU A 85 -4.86 -2.66 11.49
N LYS A 86 -5.98 -2.11 11.01
CA LYS A 86 -6.54 -0.87 11.55
C LYS A 86 -6.93 -0.97 13.02
N SER A 87 -7.52 -2.09 13.45
CA SER A 87 -7.81 -2.33 14.87
C SER A 87 -6.54 -2.46 15.73
N ALA A 88 -5.39 -2.81 15.12
CA ALA A 88 -4.12 -2.96 15.80
C ALA A 88 -3.25 -1.68 15.82
N GLN A 89 -3.65 -0.59 15.16
CA GLN A 89 -2.78 0.59 15.01
C GLN A 89 -2.35 1.25 16.33
N ASN A 90 -3.19 1.17 17.36
CA ASN A 90 -2.92 1.74 18.69
C ASN A 90 -2.87 0.63 19.76
N SER A 91 -2.62 -0.61 19.35
CA SER A 91 -2.51 -1.72 20.29
C SER A 91 -1.15 -1.74 20.96
N ILE A 92 -1.09 -2.37 22.14
CA ILE A 92 0.16 -2.65 22.86
C ILE A 92 0.98 -3.70 22.11
N SER A 93 0.31 -4.74 21.61
CA SER A 93 0.93 -5.76 20.79
C SER A 93 -0.07 -6.37 19.82
N ALA A 94 0.44 -6.86 18.69
CA ALA A 94 -0.35 -7.62 17.73
C ALA A 94 0.48 -8.78 17.18
N SER A 95 -0.11 -9.96 17.11
CA SER A 95 0.52 -11.16 16.57
C SER A 95 -0.37 -11.83 15.53
N LEU A 96 0.26 -12.46 14.55
CA LEU A 96 -0.38 -13.28 13.54
C LEU A 96 -0.05 -14.75 13.78
N ARG A 97 -1.05 -15.61 13.58
CA ARG A 97 -0.89 -17.05 13.69
C ARG A 97 -1.75 -17.79 12.68
N LEU A 98 -1.14 -18.72 11.97
CA LEU A 98 -1.87 -19.65 11.12
C LEU A 98 -2.50 -20.74 11.98
N THR A 99 -3.82 -20.88 11.88
CA THR A 99 -4.59 -21.87 12.64
C THR A 99 -5.64 -22.54 11.75
N LYS A 100 -6.26 -23.61 12.25
CA LYS A 100 -7.36 -24.31 11.56
C LYS A 100 -8.59 -24.27 12.46
N LYS A 101 -9.61 -23.51 12.07
CA LYS A 101 -10.88 -23.39 12.81
C LYS A 101 -11.99 -24.12 12.04
N LYS A 102 -12.64 -25.10 12.68
CA LYS A 102 -13.73 -25.91 12.09
C LYS A 102 -13.39 -26.49 10.72
N GLY A 103 -12.15 -26.94 10.52
CA GLY A 103 -11.70 -27.49 9.25
C GLY A 103 -11.13 -26.47 8.26
N VAL A 104 -11.38 -25.17 8.45
CA VAL A 104 -10.96 -24.09 7.53
C VAL A 104 -9.65 -23.48 8.02
N PRO A 105 -8.65 -23.30 7.14
CA PRO A 105 -7.43 -22.59 7.50
C PRO A 105 -7.72 -21.09 7.65
N VAL A 106 -7.26 -20.51 8.75
CA VAL A 106 -7.46 -19.08 9.06
C VAL A 106 -6.17 -18.46 9.57
N LEU A 107 -5.92 -17.23 9.16
CA LEU A 107 -4.91 -16.37 9.72
C LEU A 107 -5.56 -15.60 10.89
N SER A 108 -5.29 -16.08 12.11
CA SER A 108 -5.80 -15.49 13.34
C SER A 108 -4.85 -14.37 13.78
N MET A 109 -5.38 -13.18 13.94
CA MET A 109 -4.65 -12.04 14.47
C MET A 109 -5.13 -11.73 15.88
N THR A 110 -4.20 -11.72 16.84
CA THR A 110 -4.48 -11.40 18.24
C THR A 110 -3.91 -10.03 18.56
N ILE A 111 -4.77 -9.13 19.01
CA ILE A 111 -4.46 -7.73 19.33
C ILE A 111 -4.66 -7.55 20.82
N THR A 112 -3.65 -7.03 21.51
CA THR A 112 -3.74 -6.64 22.92
C THR A 112 -3.79 -5.12 23.01
N THR A 113 -4.86 -4.56 23.56
CA THR A 113 -5.05 -3.11 23.69
C THR A 113 -5.58 -2.75 25.06
N THR A 114 -5.24 -1.59 25.59
CA THR A 114 -5.93 -0.98 26.74
C THR A 114 -7.10 -0.15 26.25
N THR A 115 -8.17 -0.09 27.04
CA THR A 115 -9.26 0.87 26.78
C THR A 115 -9.33 1.88 27.90
N SER A 116 -8.85 3.10 27.66
CA SER A 116 -9.29 4.25 28.42
C SER A 116 -10.71 4.58 27.96
N ARG A 117 -11.67 4.63 28.90
CA ARG A 117 -12.99 5.17 28.56
C ARG A 117 -12.78 6.64 28.21
N PRO A 118 -13.24 7.16 27.06
CA PRO A 118 -13.33 8.60 26.90
C PRO A 118 -14.24 9.10 28.03
N SER A 119 -13.68 9.90 28.93
CA SER A 119 -14.46 10.64 29.90
C SER A 119 -15.37 11.57 29.11
N HIS A 120 -16.62 11.16 28.89
CA HIS A 120 -17.68 12.10 28.56
C HIS A 120 -17.84 13.02 29.78
N ALA A 121 -17.04 14.08 29.82
CA ALA A 121 -17.15 15.18 30.78
C ALA A 121 -18.37 16.09 30.48
N ASN A 122 -19.36 15.60 29.74
CA ASN A 122 -20.54 16.35 29.30
C ASN A 122 -21.86 15.59 29.51
N ALA A 123 -21.93 14.70 30.50
CA ALA A 123 -23.24 14.27 31.00
C ALA A 123 -23.79 15.37 31.91
N HIS A 124 -24.74 16.13 31.37
CA HIS A 124 -25.51 17.15 32.07
C HIS A 124 -26.07 16.57 33.38
N ALA A 125 -25.64 17.09 34.52
CA ALA A 125 -26.24 16.72 35.81
C ALA A 125 -27.73 17.10 35.78
N PRO A 126 -28.64 16.25 36.28
CA PRO A 126 -30.04 16.65 36.43
C PRO A 126 -30.12 17.85 37.39
N PRO A 127 -30.97 18.86 37.12
CA PRO A 127 -31.08 20.02 37.98
C PRO A 127 -31.56 19.60 39.38
N ARG A 128 -30.77 19.94 40.41
CA ARG A 128 -31.18 19.82 41.80
C ARG A 128 -32.37 20.76 42.05
N PRO A 129 -33.50 20.31 42.62
CA PRO A 129 -34.53 21.22 43.10
C PRO A 129 -33.98 22.01 44.29
N SER A 130 -34.05 23.32 44.21
CA SER A 130 -33.77 24.25 45.31
C SER A 130 -34.86 24.10 46.37
N HIS A 131 -34.53 23.43 47.47
CA HIS A 131 -35.34 23.51 48.68
C HIS A 131 -34.43 24.06 49.79
N ASP A 132 -34.64 25.34 50.10
CA ASP A 132 -34.10 25.97 51.30
C ASP A 132 -34.71 25.25 52.51
N ASP A 133 -33.88 24.59 53.32
CA ASP A 133 -34.28 24.14 54.65
C ASP A 133 -33.21 24.60 55.66
N PRO A 134 -33.49 25.55 56.57
CA PRO A 134 -32.48 26.20 57.40
C PRO A 134 -32.07 25.40 58.66
N PHE A 135 -32.40 24.11 58.77
CA PHE A 135 -32.20 23.33 60.01
C PHE A 135 -31.78 21.86 59.78
N GLY A 136 -30.89 21.60 58.82
CA GLY A 136 -30.27 20.27 58.64
C GLY A 136 -28.90 20.17 59.32
N PHE A 137 -28.79 19.34 60.34
CA PHE A 137 -27.57 19.05 61.09
C PHE A 137 -26.48 18.41 60.20
N ASP A 138 -25.26 18.98 60.23
CA ASP A 138 -24.03 18.38 59.71
C ASP A 138 -23.61 17.21 60.62
N ASP A 139 -23.84 15.98 60.17
CA ASP A 139 -23.02 14.82 60.55
C ASP A 139 -23.07 13.78 59.43
N ASP A 140 -21.96 13.07 59.24
CA ASP A 140 -21.77 11.93 58.34
C ASP A 140 -21.66 12.17 56.81
N HIS A 141 -20.43 12.28 56.30
CA HIS A 141 -19.74 11.13 55.67
C HIS A 141 -18.54 11.57 54.82
N ASP A 142 -17.39 11.65 55.48
CA ASP A 142 -16.04 11.71 54.90
C ASP A 142 -15.60 10.36 54.30
N ARG A 143 -16.49 9.70 53.50
CA ARG A 143 -16.30 8.31 53.04
C ARG A 143 -16.58 8.05 51.55
N THR A 144 -16.84 9.05 50.72
CA THR A 144 -17.24 8.83 49.31
C THR A 144 -16.23 9.29 48.26
N HIS A 145 -15.06 9.82 48.63
CA HIS A 145 -14.16 10.44 47.64
C HIS A 145 -12.77 9.81 47.47
N LEU A 146 -12.49 8.66 48.08
CA LEU A 146 -11.22 7.94 47.91
C LEU A 146 -11.32 6.57 47.22
N GLU A 147 -12.47 6.22 46.63
CA GLU A 147 -12.65 4.91 45.95
C GLU A 147 -12.83 4.99 44.43
N THR A 148 -12.89 6.19 43.83
CA THR A 148 -13.20 6.32 42.38
C THR A 148 -11.99 6.58 41.47
N SER A 149 -10.78 6.70 42.01
CA SER A 149 -9.53 6.88 41.24
C SER A 149 -8.87 5.56 40.80
N LEU A 150 -9.41 4.39 41.14
CA LEU A 150 -9.00 3.09 40.59
C LEU A 150 -9.87 2.68 39.38
N ARG A 151 -10.06 3.59 38.42
CA ARG A 151 -10.57 3.22 37.10
C ARG A 151 -9.48 2.43 36.38
N ARG A 152 -9.36 1.14 36.71
CA ARG A 152 -8.44 0.20 36.09
C ARG A 152 -8.55 0.35 34.58
N GLU A 153 -7.44 0.62 33.92
CA GLU A 153 -7.31 0.38 32.51
C GLU A 153 -7.36 -1.14 32.32
N HIS A 154 -8.48 -1.65 31.81
CA HIS A 154 -8.59 -3.08 31.53
C HIS A 154 -7.91 -3.36 30.19
N GLU A 155 -6.93 -4.26 30.21
CA GLU A 155 -6.39 -4.89 29.02
C GLU A 155 -7.50 -5.70 28.33
N LYS A 156 -7.62 -5.54 27.02
CA LYS A 156 -8.55 -6.28 26.16
C LYS A 156 -7.76 -7.00 25.09
N ILE A 157 -8.10 -8.26 24.89
CA ILE A 157 -7.57 -9.10 23.83
C ILE A 157 -8.65 -9.25 22.76
N ILE A 158 -8.35 -8.80 21.54
CA ILE A 158 -9.23 -8.90 20.38
C ILE A 158 -8.62 -9.93 19.43
N THR A 159 -9.40 -10.95 19.06
CA THR A 159 -8.98 -11.95 18.08
C THR A 159 -9.80 -11.78 16.80
N GLN A 160 -9.14 -11.62 15.66
CA GLN A 160 -9.76 -11.52 14.35
C GLN A 160 -9.29 -12.66 13.46
N ASP A 161 -10.24 -13.47 12.98
CA ASP A 161 -9.94 -14.59 12.10
C ASP A 161 -10.14 -14.20 10.64
N ILE A 162 -9.08 -14.28 9.86
CA ILE A 162 -9.11 -14.01 8.43
C ILE A 162 -9.07 -15.34 7.69
N PRO A 163 -10.11 -15.70 6.92
CA PRO A 163 -10.07 -16.93 6.12
C PRO A 163 -8.99 -16.80 5.05
N ILE A 164 -8.25 -17.89 4.86
CA ILE A 164 -7.17 -17.97 3.87
C ILE A 164 -7.36 -19.19 2.97
N ARG A 165 -6.73 -19.17 1.80
CA ARG A 165 -6.56 -20.34 0.95
C ARG A 165 -5.08 -20.69 0.88
N VAL A 166 -4.75 -21.95 1.12
CA VAL A 166 -3.36 -22.42 1.01
C VAL A 166 -3.16 -22.84 -0.44
N LEU A 167 -2.12 -22.30 -1.07
CA LEU A 167 -1.81 -22.55 -2.48
C LEU A 167 -0.76 -23.67 -2.59
N HIS A 168 -0.96 -24.55 -3.57
CA HIS A 168 0.05 -25.56 -3.92
C HIS A 168 1.22 -24.88 -4.65
N PRO A 169 2.48 -25.33 -4.47
CA PRO A 169 3.64 -24.75 -5.16
C PRO A 169 3.47 -24.64 -6.69
N ASP A 170 2.80 -25.60 -7.33
CA ASP A 170 2.58 -25.58 -8.78
C ASP A 170 1.72 -24.40 -9.24
N THR A 171 0.72 -24.01 -8.45
CA THR A 171 -0.12 -22.84 -8.75
C THR A 171 0.71 -21.57 -8.69
N VAL A 172 1.64 -21.48 -7.75
CA VAL A 172 2.55 -20.33 -7.61
C VAL A 172 3.58 -20.32 -8.74
N ALA A 173 4.15 -21.48 -9.10
CA ALA A 173 5.13 -21.62 -10.17
C ALA A 173 4.56 -21.26 -11.56
N SER A 174 3.25 -21.42 -11.76
CA SER A 174 2.59 -21.00 -12.99
C SER A 174 2.53 -19.48 -13.19
N THR A 175 2.76 -18.71 -12.13
CA THR A 175 2.69 -17.24 -12.19
C THR A 175 4.08 -16.68 -12.41
N VAL A 176 4.30 -16.20 -13.62
CA VAL A 176 5.61 -15.68 -14.05
C VAL A 176 5.62 -14.17 -13.85
N GLN A 177 6.60 -13.69 -13.09
CA GLN A 177 6.87 -12.26 -12.99
C GLN A 177 7.19 -11.72 -14.40
N PRO A 178 6.58 -10.60 -14.84
CA PRO A 178 6.89 -10.01 -16.12
C PRO A 178 8.39 -9.75 -16.27
N ALA A 179 8.97 -10.21 -17.38
CA ALA A 179 10.39 -9.99 -17.64
C ALA A 179 10.67 -8.48 -17.74
N LEU A 180 11.59 -7.99 -16.90
CA LEU A 180 11.98 -6.58 -16.90
C LEU A 180 12.85 -6.29 -18.13
N GLN A 181 12.37 -5.36 -18.95
CA GLN A 181 13.15 -4.72 -20.01
C GLN A 181 14.04 -3.62 -19.44
N GLU A 182 15.12 -3.31 -20.14
CA GLU A 182 15.97 -2.19 -19.77
C GLU A 182 15.24 -0.86 -20.00
N PRO A 183 15.16 0.03 -18.99
CA PRO A 183 14.41 1.27 -19.12
C PRO A 183 15.14 2.30 -19.97
N ASP A 184 14.39 2.96 -20.85
CA ASP A 184 14.85 4.11 -21.64
C ASP A 184 14.97 5.37 -20.79
N VAL A 185 14.08 5.55 -19.82
CA VAL A 185 14.09 6.71 -18.92
C VAL A 185 13.80 6.25 -17.50
N HIS A 186 14.57 6.74 -16.54
CA HIS A 186 14.29 6.58 -15.11
C HIS A 186 14.26 7.95 -14.45
N ILE A 187 13.23 8.22 -13.67
CA ILE A 187 12.99 9.54 -13.06
C ILE A 187 12.34 9.37 -11.69
N GLN A 188 12.75 10.21 -10.73
CA GLN A 188 12.07 10.29 -9.45
C GLN A 188 10.74 11.05 -9.62
N LEU A 189 9.64 10.42 -9.24
CA LEU A 189 8.33 11.02 -9.37
C LEU A 189 8.08 12.10 -8.29
N PRO A 190 7.29 13.14 -8.60
CA PRO A 190 6.75 14.05 -7.60
C PRO A 190 5.79 13.30 -6.66
N PRO A 191 5.34 13.93 -5.55
CA PRO A 191 4.44 13.29 -4.60
C PRO A 191 3.22 12.64 -5.28
N LEU A 192 3.11 11.30 -5.17
CA LEU A 192 2.13 10.53 -5.95
C LEU A 192 0.69 10.95 -5.69
N LEU A 193 0.35 11.47 -4.51
CA LEU A 193 -0.99 11.98 -4.20
C LEU A 193 -1.33 13.23 -5.02
N GLN A 194 -0.35 14.09 -5.29
CA GLN A 194 -0.54 15.26 -6.16
C GLN A 194 -0.72 14.82 -7.61
N LEU A 195 0.16 13.93 -8.09
CA LEU A 195 0.09 13.33 -9.43
C LEU A 195 -1.24 12.62 -9.64
N LYS A 196 -1.74 11.91 -8.61
CA LYS A 196 -3.04 11.26 -8.58
C LYS A 196 -4.17 12.27 -8.72
N SER A 197 -4.13 13.35 -7.95
CA SER A 197 -5.18 14.37 -8.00
C SER A 197 -5.34 14.98 -9.40
N ILE A 198 -4.22 15.19 -10.12
CA ILE A 198 -4.20 15.72 -11.48
C ILE A 198 -4.71 14.67 -12.47
N SER A 199 -4.17 13.45 -12.41
CA SER A 199 -4.57 12.33 -13.28
C SER A 199 -6.06 12.00 -13.14
N ASP A 200 -6.59 12.05 -11.92
CA ASP A 200 -8.01 11.83 -11.64
C ASP A 200 -8.89 12.93 -12.25
N ARG A 201 -8.43 14.19 -12.25
CA ARG A 201 -9.14 15.28 -12.92
C ARG A 201 -9.16 15.09 -14.43
N PHE A 202 -8.04 14.72 -15.04
CA PHE A 202 -7.94 14.47 -16.48
C PHE A 202 -8.87 13.34 -16.91
N THR A 203 -8.84 12.22 -16.17
CA THR A 203 -9.74 11.08 -16.37
C THR A 203 -11.22 11.51 -16.30
N ARG A 204 -11.60 12.34 -15.31
CA ARG A 204 -12.98 12.85 -15.21
C ARG A 204 -13.36 13.77 -16.37
N LEU A 205 -12.44 14.64 -16.82
CA LEU A 205 -12.69 15.54 -17.95
C LEU A 205 -12.95 14.76 -19.24
N ALA A 206 -12.17 13.73 -19.53
CA ALA A 206 -12.40 12.89 -20.71
C ALA A 206 -13.68 12.04 -20.62
N LEU A 207 -14.03 11.57 -19.43
CA LEU A 207 -15.31 10.87 -19.23
C LEU A 207 -16.51 11.80 -19.43
N ALA A 208 -16.39 13.08 -19.06
CA ALA A 208 -17.45 14.07 -19.24
C ALA A 208 -17.63 14.48 -20.71
N SER A 209 -16.55 14.59 -21.49
CA SER A 209 -16.62 14.94 -22.92
C SER A 209 -17.10 13.79 -23.82
N GLY A 210 -16.93 12.53 -23.40
CA GLY A 210 -17.35 11.35 -24.16
C GLY A 210 -18.84 10.97 -24.06
N SER A 211 -19.68 11.76 -23.37
CA SER A 211 -21.09 11.43 -23.06
C SER A 211 -22.06 11.42 -24.27
N GLY A 212 -21.57 11.61 -25.50
CA GLY A 212 -22.40 11.72 -26.72
C GLY A 212 -22.47 10.46 -27.59
N SER A 213 -21.66 9.42 -27.35
CA SER A 213 -21.64 8.21 -28.20
C SER A 213 -22.06 6.95 -27.43
N SER A 214 -23.26 6.48 -27.74
CA SER A 214 -23.91 5.27 -27.22
C SER A 214 -23.31 3.99 -27.81
N SER A 215 -22.01 3.74 -27.61
CA SER A 215 -21.39 2.46 -27.98
C SER A 215 -20.73 1.75 -26.80
N SER A 216 -21.19 0.53 -26.57
CA SER A 216 -20.86 -0.35 -25.45
C SER A 216 -19.43 -0.90 -25.51
N SER A 217 -18.45 -0.16 -25.03
CA SER A 217 -17.25 -0.80 -24.48
C SER A 217 -16.68 -0.02 -23.30
N SER A 218 -16.46 -0.73 -22.22
CA SER A 218 -15.97 -0.35 -20.90
C SER A 218 -14.55 0.24 -20.86
N LYS A 219 -14.14 1.05 -21.85
CA LYS A 219 -12.78 1.56 -21.95
C LYS A 219 -12.65 2.88 -21.19
N SER A 220 -11.83 2.90 -20.14
CA SER A 220 -11.46 4.15 -19.47
C SER A 220 -10.61 5.01 -20.41
N PRO A 221 -10.61 6.34 -20.23
CA PRO A 221 -9.76 7.20 -21.04
C PRO A 221 -8.28 6.85 -20.79
N ARG A 222 -7.50 6.89 -21.87
CA ARG A 222 -6.06 6.65 -21.82
C ARG A 222 -5.33 7.97 -21.55
N LEU A 223 -4.40 7.94 -20.61
CA LEU A 223 -3.51 9.04 -20.30
C LEU A 223 -2.14 8.76 -20.92
N GLU A 224 -1.55 9.77 -21.53
CA GLU A 224 -0.16 9.73 -21.97
C GLU A 224 0.72 10.19 -20.80
N ILE A 225 1.59 9.30 -20.32
CA ILE A 225 2.61 9.61 -19.31
C ILE A 225 3.95 9.63 -20.02
N SER A 226 4.61 10.78 -20.00
CA SER A 226 5.84 11.03 -20.74
C SER A 226 6.93 11.55 -19.80
N ALA A 227 8.15 11.04 -19.91
CA ALA A 227 9.30 11.51 -19.12
C ALA A 227 10.56 11.62 -19.97
N ASN A 228 11.53 12.44 -19.54
CA ASN A 228 12.84 12.54 -20.17
C ASN A 228 13.98 12.31 -19.16
N MET A 229 15.21 12.21 -19.67
CA MET A 229 16.44 12.09 -18.88
C MET A 229 17.01 13.44 -18.41
N HIS A 230 16.16 14.48 -18.35
CA HIS A 230 16.51 15.87 -18.02
C HIS A 230 15.54 16.47 -16.98
N GLY A 231 15.00 15.63 -16.09
CA GLY A 231 14.12 16.04 -14.99
C GLY A 231 12.70 16.48 -15.39
N GLY A 232 12.27 16.15 -16.60
CA GLY A 232 10.95 16.45 -17.13
C GLY A 232 9.99 15.27 -17.02
N LEU A 233 8.82 15.50 -16.42
CA LEU A 233 7.68 14.58 -16.42
C LEU A 233 6.46 15.31 -16.98
N ARG A 234 5.63 14.62 -17.76
CA ARG A 234 4.40 15.15 -18.34
C ARG A 234 3.29 14.11 -18.24
N VAL A 235 2.11 14.56 -17.86
CA VAL A 235 0.86 13.82 -18.00
C VAL A 235 0.01 14.60 -19.00
N ARG A 236 -0.50 13.92 -20.03
CA ARG A 236 -1.33 14.53 -21.07
C ARG A 236 -2.56 13.69 -21.33
N ILE A 237 -3.65 14.36 -21.67
CA ILE A 237 -4.87 13.75 -22.17
C ILE A 237 -5.37 14.54 -23.37
N THR A 238 -5.66 13.83 -24.45
CA THR A 238 -6.24 14.40 -25.66
C THR A 238 -7.66 13.90 -25.81
N THR A 239 -8.59 14.84 -25.91
CA THR A 239 -10.02 14.61 -26.14
C THR A 239 -10.45 15.35 -27.39
N GLU A 240 -11.65 15.07 -27.91
CA GLU A 240 -12.17 15.77 -29.10
C GLU A 240 -12.25 17.30 -28.91
N THR A 241 -12.47 17.74 -27.67
CA THR A 241 -12.72 19.15 -27.35
C THR A 241 -11.50 19.88 -26.78
N ALA A 242 -10.53 19.16 -26.23
CA ALA A 242 -9.42 19.75 -25.51
C ALA A 242 -8.20 18.83 -25.48
N ASP A 243 -7.03 19.45 -25.54
CA ASP A 243 -5.74 18.82 -25.30
C ASP A 243 -5.12 19.45 -24.04
N ILE A 244 -5.01 18.66 -22.99
CA ILE A 244 -4.63 19.14 -21.66
C ILE A 244 -3.37 18.41 -21.23
N SER A 245 -2.34 19.16 -20.85
CA SER A 245 -1.12 18.60 -20.28
C SER A 245 -0.72 19.31 -19.00
N SER A 246 -0.20 18.55 -18.04
CA SER A 246 0.52 19.06 -16.88
C SER A 246 1.95 18.54 -16.94
N ALA A 247 2.92 19.42 -16.70
CA ALA A 247 4.33 19.10 -16.71
C ALA A 247 4.98 19.46 -15.39
N TRP A 248 5.98 18.67 -15.00
CA TRP A 248 6.88 18.90 -13.88
C TRP A 248 8.29 18.99 -14.45
N THR A 249 9.06 19.91 -13.90
CA THR A 249 10.48 20.13 -14.22
C THR A 249 11.30 19.92 -12.95
N ASP A 250 12.63 19.90 -13.12
CA ASP A 250 13.58 19.86 -12.01
C ASP A 250 13.42 18.61 -11.13
N LEU A 251 12.97 17.50 -11.73
CA LEU A 251 12.97 16.19 -11.11
C LEU A 251 14.35 15.53 -11.22
N ASP A 252 14.63 14.63 -10.30
CA ASP A 252 15.90 13.92 -10.27
C ASP A 252 15.87 12.67 -11.17
N ASN A 253 16.99 12.39 -11.85
CA ASN A 253 17.22 11.18 -12.63
C ASN A 253 18.32 10.37 -11.91
N PRO A 254 17.96 9.39 -11.06
CA PRO A 254 18.93 8.68 -10.23
C PRO A 254 20.01 7.97 -11.05
N GLU A 255 21.26 8.02 -10.62
CA GLU A 255 22.35 7.31 -11.31
C GLU A 255 22.17 5.78 -11.22
N LEU A 256 22.41 5.10 -12.33
CA LEU A 256 22.36 3.64 -12.40
C LEU A 256 23.68 3.05 -11.90
N ASP A 257 23.60 2.05 -11.02
CA ASP A 257 24.77 1.30 -10.56
C ASP A 257 25.29 0.39 -11.69
N PRO A 258 26.52 0.59 -12.20
CA PRO A 258 27.09 -0.22 -13.27
C PRO A 258 27.18 -1.71 -12.94
N ALA A 259 27.28 -2.08 -11.66
CA ALA A 259 27.35 -3.48 -11.23
C ALA A 259 26.01 -4.23 -11.40
N GLN A 260 24.90 -3.50 -11.48
CA GLN A 260 23.55 -4.06 -11.59
C GLN A 260 23.01 -4.06 -13.03
N LEU A 261 23.77 -3.49 -13.98
CA LEU A 261 23.37 -3.41 -15.38
C LEU A 261 23.75 -4.68 -16.16
N ARG A 262 22.88 -5.09 -17.07
CA ARG A 262 23.15 -6.22 -17.99
C ARG A 262 24.08 -5.82 -19.13
N VAL A 263 24.08 -4.54 -19.48
CA VAL A 263 24.92 -3.92 -20.52
C VAL A 263 25.80 -2.83 -19.91
N PRO A 264 26.96 -2.52 -20.51
CA PRO A 264 27.77 -1.38 -20.10
C PRO A 264 26.94 -0.09 -20.09
N ILE A 265 27.21 0.80 -19.13
CA ILE A 265 26.46 2.06 -18.94
C ILE A 265 26.43 2.94 -20.20
N GLU A 266 27.48 2.89 -21.03
CA GLU A 266 27.58 3.63 -22.29
C GLU A 266 26.58 3.12 -23.35
N GLU A 267 26.32 1.82 -23.36
CA GLU A 267 25.40 1.18 -24.31
C GLU A 267 23.96 1.14 -23.81
N HIS A 268 23.75 1.43 -22.52
CA HIS A 268 22.46 1.38 -21.87
C HIS A 268 21.45 2.34 -22.54
N PRO A 269 20.19 1.91 -22.75
CA PRO A 269 19.16 2.72 -23.41
C PRO A 269 19.00 4.12 -22.80
N SER A 270 19.11 4.24 -21.47
CA SER A 270 19.01 5.53 -20.78
C SER A 270 20.11 6.53 -21.12
N THR A 271 21.34 6.08 -21.33
CA THR A 271 22.46 6.95 -21.71
C THR A 271 22.24 7.46 -23.13
N LYS A 272 21.87 6.56 -24.04
CA LYS A 272 21.47 6.92 -25.41
C LYS A 272 20.29 7.88 -25.45
N PHE A 273 19.32 7.74 -24.54
CA PHE A 273 18.17 8.63 -24.44
C PHE A 273 18.55 10.01 -23.90
N ARG A 274 19.47 10.06 -22.93
CA ARG A 274 20.04 11.31 -22.40
C ARG A 274 20.76 12.11 -23.48
N ASP A 275 21.53 11.43 -24.33
CA ASP A 275 22.31 12.05 -25.40
C ASP A 275 21.46 12.62 -26.55
N ARG A 276 20.20 12.18 -26.68
CA ARG A 276 19.23 12.74 -27.64
C ARG A 276 18.76 14.15 -27.26
N GLY A 277 19.05 14.61 -26.05
CA GLY A 277 18.73 15.95 -25.57
C GLY A 277 17.40 16.05 -24.80
N PRO A 278 17.05 17.26 -24.33
CA PRO A 278 15.93 17.50 -23.41
C PRO A 278 14.54 17.33 -24.06
N ASP A 279 14.47 17.43 -25.40
CA ASP A 279 13.24 17.25 -26.17
C ASP A 279 12.93 15.78 -26.48
N ALA A 280 13.75 14.83 -26.04
CA ALA A 280 13.49 13.41 -26.18
C ALA A 280 12.61 12.90 -25.02
N TRP A 281 11.36 12.55 -25.33
CA TRP A 281 10.38 12.04 -24.35
C TRP A 281 10.12 10.54 -24.56
N ALA A 282 10.18 9.77 -23.47
CA ALA A 282 9.68 8.41 -23.41
C ALA A 282 8.21 8.43 -22.98
N SER A 283 7.29 8.02 -23.85
CA SER A 283 5.85 8.05 -23.62
C SER A 283 5.28 6.65 -23.42
N VAL A 284 4.32 6.54 -22.51
CA VAL A 284 3.56 5.32 -22.24
C VAL A 284 2.09 5.70 -22.05
N TYR A 285 1.18 4.96 -22.68
CA TYR A 285 -0.26 5.15 -22.53
C TYR A 285 -0.80 4.22 -21.45
N VAL A 286 -1.47 4.77 -20.45
CA VAL A 286 -2.04 4.03 -19.33
C VAL A 286 -3.53 4.28 -19.19
N ASP A 287 -4.26 3.29 -18.69
CA ASP A 287 -5.68 3.47 -18.36
C ASP A 287 -5.81 4.43 -17.16
N GLY A 288 -6.62 5.49 -17.27
CA GLY A 288 -6.72 6.50 -16.22
C GLY A 288 -7.26 5.97 -14.87
N LYS A 289 -8.16 4.98 -14.88
CA LYS A 289 -8.67 4.35 -13.65
C LYS A 289 -7.62 3.42 -13.04
N ASP A 290 -6.90 2.68 -13.88
CA ASP A 290 -5.81 1.81 -13.43
C ASP A 290 -4.65 2.62 -12.84
N TRP A 291 -4.22 3.67 -13.53
CA TRP A 291 -3.21 4.61 -13.08
C TRP A 291 -3.59 5.27 -11.75
N SER A 292 -4.86 5.66 -11.61
CA SER A 292 -5.41 6.18 -10.35
C SER A 292 -5.30 5.20 -9.19
N ARG A 293 -5.47 3.90 -9.44
CA ARG A 293 -5.29 2.82 -8.45
C ARG A 293 -3.80 2.67 -8.13
N VAL A 294 -2.91 2.59 -9.13
CA VAL A 294 -1.45 2.51 -8.93
C VAL A 294 -0.92 3.65 -8.06
N LEU A 295 -1.31 4.90 -8.37
CA LEU A 295 -0.85 6.08 -7.62
C LEU A 295 -1.36 6.14 -6.16
N SER A 296 -2.30 5.27 -5.79
CA SER A 296 -2.69 5.10 -4.38
C SER A 296 -1.54 4.59 -3.50
N ALA A 297 -0.46 4.07 -4.10
CA ALA A 297 0.80 3.77 -3.43
C ALA A 297 1.39 4.99 -2.69
N GLY A 298 1.03 6.21 -3.08
CA GLY A 298 1.47 7.45 -2.42
C GLY A 298 1.18 7.54 -0.92
N ARG A 299 0.26 6.74 -0.40
CA ARG A 299 -0.01 6.62 1.06
C ARG A 299 1.16 6.02 1.86
N LEU A 300 2.11 5.36 1.18
CA LEU A 300 3.31 4.81 1.78
C LEU A 300 4.35 5.91 2.09
N GLU A 301 4.17 7.13 1.55
CA GLU A 301 5.01 8.31 1.83
C GLU A 301 6.51 8.10 1.50
N GLY A 302 6.78 7.20 0.56
CA GLY A 302 8.13 6.84 0.12
C GLY A 302 8.60 7.58 -1.12
N ARG A 303 9.91 7.52 -1.39
CA ARG A 303 10.48 7.93 -2.70
C ARG A 303 10.05 6.93 -3.78
N VAL A 304 9.76 7.44 -4.97
CA VAL A 304 9.26 6.61 -6.07
C VAL A 304 10.06 6.88 -7.33
N ILE A 305 10.65 5.82 -7.87
CA ILE A 305 11.37 5.87 -9.15
C ILE A 305 10.48 5.23 -10.21
N ALA A 306 10.24 5.97 -11.29
CA ALA A 306 9.51 5.49 -12.47
C ALA A 306 10.50 5.15 -13.58
N CYS A 307 10.40 3.94 -14.10
CA CYS A 307 11.19 3.40 -15.19
C CYS A 307 10.30 3.22 -16.42
N PHE A 308 10.53 4.02 -17.45
CA PHE A 308 9.80 4.02 -18.71
C PHE A 308 10.55 3.21 -19.75
N CYS A 309 9.85 2.26 -20.37
CA CYS A 309 10.24 1.66 -21.64
C CYS A 309 9.31 2.25 -22.71
N HIS A 310 9.86 3.08 -23.60
CA HIS A 310 9.10 3.87 -24.58
C HIS A 310 8.13 2.99 -25.36
N ASN A 311 6.83 3.32 -25.35
CA ASN A 311 5.73 2.58 -25.98
C ASN A 311 5.53 1.12 -25.52
N HIS A 312 6.22 0.66 -24.47
CA HIS A 312 6.21 -0.74 -24.07
C HIS A 312 5.66 -0.95 -22.66
N SER A 313 6.27 -0.33 -21.64
CA SER A 313 5.90 -0.58 -20.26
C SER A 313 6.35 0.54 -19.33
N LEU A 314 5.70 0.64 -18.17
CA LEU A 314 6.10 1.52 -17.08
C LEU A 314 6.22 0.70 -15.80
N VAL A 315 7.36 0.79 -15.14
CA VAL A 315 7.60 0.13 -13.85
C VAL A 315 7.82 1.19 -12.78
N LEU A 316 7.16 1.07 -11.64
CA LEU A 316 7.37 1.96 -10.49
C LEU A 316 8.02 1.20 -9.34
N TYR A 317 9.15 1.71 -8.86
CA TYR A 317 9.79 1.27 -7.63
C TYR A 317 9.42 2.23 -6.51
N VAL A 318 8.58 1.77 -5.58
CA VAL A 318 8.16 2.53 -4.41
C VAL A 318 8.98 2.06 -3.22
N TYR A 319 9.93 2.89 -2.80
CA TYR A 319 10.79 2.62 -1.65
C TYR A 319 10.05 3.03 -0.38
N ILE A 320 9.88 2.10 0.55
CA ILE A 320 9.17 2.32 1.79
C ILE A 320 10.22 2.59 2.88
N PRO A 321 10.22 3.78 3.50
CA PRO A 321 11.22 4.13 4.49
C PRO A 321 11.10 3.21 5.72
N HIS A 322 12.24 2.82 6.27
CA HIS A 322 12.30 2.10 7.53
C HIS A 322 12.33 3.11 8.68
N TYR A 323 11.25 3.19 9.46
CA TYR A 323 11.14 4.20 10.53
C TYR A 323 11.92 3.84 11.80
N ASP A 324 12.24 2.56 12.01
CA ASP A 324 12.85 2.07 13.25
C ASP A 324 14.36 1.84 13.15
N ASP A 325 14.93 1.80 11.94
CA ASP A 325 16.34 1.47 11.70
C ASP A 325 16.86 2.31 10.54
N ALA A 326 17.58 3.39 10.87
CA ALA A 326 18.09 4.36 9.92
C ALA A 326 19.21 3.82 9.01
N GLY A 327 19.65 2.57 9.23
CA GLY A 327 20.66 1.87 8.42
C GLY A 327 20.15 0.61 7.71
N GLY A 328 18.86 0.29 7.79
CA GLY A 328 18.27 -0.85 7.09
C GLY A 328 18.04 -0.55 5.61
N ASP A 329 18.20 -1.57 4.76
CA ASP A 329 17.87 -1.45 3.33
C ASP A 329 16.39 -1.08 3.15
N ASP A 330 16.12 -0.10 2.28
CA ASP A 330 14.76 0.34 1.96
C ASP A 330 13.95 -0.83 1.37
N ALA A 331 12.76 -1.06 1.92
CA ALA A 331 11.83 -2.03 1.37
C ALA A 331 11.28 -1.54 0.02
N VAL A 332 11.38 -2.35 -1.04
CA VAL A 332 10.94 -1.94 -2.38
C VAL A 332 9.67 -2.67 -2.81
N LEU A 333 8.70 -1.88 -3.29
CA LEU A 333 7.47 -2.34 -3.88
C LEU A 333 7.47 -2.05 -5.37
N THR A 334 7.44 -3.10 -6.21
CA THR A 334 7.50 -2.95 -7.68
C THR A 334 6.11 -3.05 -8.27
N TYR A 335 5.66 -1.97 -8.92
CA TYR A 335 4.43 -1.97 -9.73
C TYR A 335 4.79 -2.12 -11.20
N HIS A 336 4.19 -3.11 -11.84
CA HIS A 336 4.23 -3.27 -13.30
C HIS A 336 2.95 -2.67 -13.86
N VAL A 337 3.07 -1.50 -14.49
CA VAL A 337 1.92 -0.76 -15.01
C VAL A 337 1.56 -1.26 -16.39
N GLN A 338 0.29 -1.59 -16.57
CA GLN A 338 -0.21 -2.04 -17.87
C GLN A 338 -0.20 -0.88 -18.87
N ALA A 339 0.66 -0.98 -19.87
CA ALA A 339 0.70 -0.04 -20.99
C ALA A 339 -0.25 -0.46 -22.12
N TYR A 340 -0.72 0.53 -22.87
CA TYR A 340 -1.53 0.35 -24.07
C TYR A 340 -0.80 0.95 -25.26
N SER A 341 -1.12 0.46 -26.47
CA SER A 341 -0.73 1.15 -27.69
C SER A 341 -1.41 2.52 -27.75
N ALA A 342 -0.73 3.48 -28.41
CA ALA A 342 -1.29 4.79 -28.73
C ALA A 342 -2.68 4.69 -29.39
#